data_AF-A0A4S3JSI8-F1
#
_entry.id   AF-A0A4S3JSI8-F1
#
_cell.length_a   1.000
_cell.length_b   1.000
_cell.length_c   1.000
_cell.angle_alpha   90.00
_cell.angle_beta   90.00
_cell.angle_gamma   90.00
#
_symmetry.space_group_name_H-M   'P 1'
#
loop_
_entity.id
_entity.type
_entity.pdbx_description
1 polymer ?
#
loop_
_entity_poly.entity_id
_entity_poly.type
_entity_poly.pdbx_seq_one_letter_code
_entity_poly.pdbx_strand_id
1 'polypeptide(L)'
;MSSTDNKEWIAIFDQVLFPLVLRLLKPEVYHSDPLGMSETRVQAAILVCKIFLRYLDQLPNQNGMLELWLKILDVLDRMINSGQGDSLEEAIPESLKNILLVMADGGYLVPPSQDTTKELVWNETKKRLDRFLPDLFKEIFPEKPNEPSTPNSAVTSPSPSTQEHTNDQQSREDGTAPGTPEDAKNTNEQQGDDP
;
A
#
# COMPACT_ATOMS: atom_id res chain seq x y z
N MET A 1 32.10 -8.69 1.95
CA MET A 1 31.95 -7.47 1.13
C MET A 1 30.85 -6.53 1.66
N SER A 2 29.77 -7.01 2.30
CA SER A 2 28.60 -6.15 2.65
C SER A 2 28.83 -4.99 3.62
N SER A 3 29.84 -5.02 4.51
CA SER A 3 30.03 -3.94 5.48
C SER A 3 30.60 -2.66 4.87
N THR A 4 31.34 -2.74 3.76
CA THR A 4 31.85 -1.56 3.04
C THR A 4 30.72 -0.92 2.26
N ASP A 5 29.95 -1.72 1.53
CA ASP A 5 28.81 -1.27 0.74
C ASP A 5 27.78 -0.54 1.65
N ASN A 6 27.44 -1.09 2.81
CA ASN A 6 26.54 -0.44 3.77
C ASN A 6 27.04 0.95 4.20
N LYS A 7 28.35 1.10 4.44
CA LYS A 7 28.93 2.41 4.80
C LYS A 7 28.86 3.40 3.65
N GLU A 8 29.03 2.96 2.41
CA GLU A 8 28.90 3.80 1.24
C GLU A 8 27.46 4.29 1.05
N TRP A 9 26.47 3.41 1.21
CA TRP A 9 25.06 3.81 1.19
C TRP A 9 24.73 4.83 2.27
N ILE A 10 25.12 4.54 3.52
CA ILE A 10 24.90 5.48 4.64
C ILE A 10 25.60 6.81 4.35
N ALA A 11 26.80 6.80 3.77
CA ALA A 11 27.51 8.02 3.38
C ALA A 11 26.78 8.81 2.29
N ILE A 12 26.17 8.15 1.29
CA ILE A 12 25.34 8.81 0.28
C ILE A 12 24.19 9.58 0.95
N PHE A 13 23.51 8.97 1.92
CA PHE A 13 22.45 9.64 2.67
C PHE A 13 22.97 10.78 3.54
N ASP A 14 23.92 10.50 4.43
CA ASP A 14 24.37 11.44 5.44
C ASP A 14 25.19 12.61 4.86
N GLN A 15 25.96 12.38 3.80
CA GLN A 15 26.85 13.40 3.22
C GLN A 15 26.27 14.13 2.02
N VAL A 16 25.31 13.53 1.31
CA VAL A 16 24.78 14.09 0.06
C VAL A 16 23.28 14.37 0.17
N LEU A 17 22.46 13.34 0.37
CA LEU A 17 21.01 13.48 0.24
C LEU A 17 20.38 14.32 1.35
N PHE A 18 20.70 14.05 2.62
CA PHE A 18 20.15 14.84 3.72
C PHE A 18 20.63 16.30 3.68
N PRO A 19 21.93 16.59 3.47
CA PRO A 19 22.38 17.98 3.30
C PRO A 19 21.73 18.70 2.12
N LEU A 20 21.49 17.99 1.00
CA LEU A 20 20.79 18.54 -0.16
C LEU A 20 19.35 18.94 0.21
N VAL A 21 18.58 18.04 0.83
CA VAL A 21 17.20 18.33 1.24
C VAL A 21 17.18 19.50 2.23
N LEU A 22 18.02 19.47 3.26
CA LEU A 22 18.08 20.54 4.26
C LEU A 22 18.43 21.90 3.63
N ARG A 23 19.25 21.91 2.58
CA ARG A 23 19.53 23.14 1.82
C ARG A 23 18.31 23.62 1.05
N LEU A 24 17.59 22.71 0.38
CA LEU A 24 16.38 23.04 -0.37
C LEU A 24 15.26 23.57 0.54
N LEU A 25 15.21 23.14 1.81
CA LEU A 25 14.23 23.60 2.79
C LEU A 25 14.49 25.02 3.32
N LYS A 26 15.67 25.61 3.06
CA LYS A 26 15.97 26.96 3.50
C LYS A 26 15.06 27.98 2.79
N PRO A 27 14.45 28.93 3.51
CA PRO A 27 13.61 29.95 2.90
C PRO A 27 14.35 30.73 1.82
N GLU A 28 15.63 31.08 2.04
CA GLU A 28 16.40 31.88 1.09
C GLU A 28 16.60 31.16 -0.25
N VAL A 29 16.73 29.83 -0.21
CA VAL A 29 16.85 29.01 -1.42
C VAL A 29 15.50 28.94 -2.13
N TYR A 30 14.42 28.69 -1.40
CA TYR A 30 13.08 28.63 -1.99
C TYR A 30 12.66 29.93 -2.67
N HIS A 31 12.87 31.07 -2.00
CA HIS A 31 12.48 32.38 -2.52
C HIS A 31 13.32 32.85 -3.72
N SER A 32 14.43 32.17 -4.03
CA SER A 32 15.24 32.48 -5.23
C SER A 32 14.52 32.13 -6.52
N ASP A 33 13.71 31.06 -6.52
CA ASP A 33 12.84 30.63 -7.61
C ASP A 33 11.75 29.70 -7.04
N PRO A 34 10.63 30.24 -6.53
CA PRO A 34 9.62 29.42 -5.86
C PRO A 34 9.03 28.31 -6.73
N LEU A 35 8.87 28.54 -8.04
CA LEU A 35 8.32 27.56 -8.96
C LEU A 35 9.31 26.42 -9.20
N GLY A 36 10.54 26.75 -9.64
CA GLY A 36 11.56 25.74 -9.90
C GLY A 36 12.02 25.02 -8.64
N MET A 37 12.08 25.71 -7.49
CA MET A 37 12.47 25.11 -6.22
C MET A 37 11.37 24.22 -5.63
N SER A 38 10.09 24.51 -5.89
CA SER A 38 8.99 23.61 -5.51
C SER A 38 9.13 22.27 -6.24
N GLU A 39 9.32 22.29 -7.56
CA GLU A 39 9.55 21.08 -8.36
C GLU A 39 10.82 20.34 -7.91
N THR A 40 11.91 21.08 -7.71
CA THR A 40 13.20 20.50 -7.26
C THR A 40 13.05 19.79 -5.91
N ARG A 41 12.26 20.33 -4.97
CA ARG A 41 11.99 19.67 -3.69
C ARG A 41 11.23 18.36 -3.88
N VAL A 42 10.22 18.32 -4.75
CA VAL A 42 9.49 17.08 -5.07
C VAL A 42 10.45 16.04 -5.63
N GLN A 43 11.31 16.43 -6.59
CA GLN A 43 12.29 15.51 -7.16
C GLN A 43 13.30 15.02 -6.12
N ALA A 44 13.73 15.88 -5.18
CA ALA A 44 14.61 15.49 -4.09
C ALA A 44 13.95 14.49 -3.13
N ALA A 45 12.67 14.68 -2.78
CA ALA A 45 11.91 13.72 -1.96
C ALA A 45 11.82 12.35 -2.65
N ILE A 46 11.44 12.35 -3.93
CA ILE A 46 11.36 11.13 -4.75
C ILE A 46 12.73 10.45 -4.84
N LEU A 47 13.82 11.22 -5.00
CA LEU A 47 15.17 10.68 -5.06
C LEU A 47 15.54 9.98 -3.74
N VAL A 48 15.32 10.62 -2.59
CA VAL A 48 15.57 10.00 -1.27
C VAL A 48 14.82 8.67 -1.14
N CYS A 49 13.53 8.66 -1.48
CA CYS A 49 12.69 7.47 -1.46
C CYS A 49 13.21 6.36 -2.39
N LYS A 50 13.55 6.69 -3.64
CA LYS A 50 14.05 5.74 -4.63
C LYS A 50 15.40 5.14 -4.23
N ILE A 51 16.32 5.96 -3.73
CA ILE A 51 17.63 5.47 -3.26
C ILE A 51 17.47 4.54 -2.06
N PHE A 52 16.51 4.81 -1.17
CA PHE A 52 16.24 3.91 -0.04
C PHE A 52 15.69 2.55 -0.49
N LEU A 53 14.79 2.53 -1.47
CA LEU A 53 14.33 1.28 -2.09
C LEU A 53 15.49 0.49 -2.70
N ARG A 54 16.44 1.17 -3.37
CA ARG A 54 17.65 0.51 -3.91
C ARG A 54 18.58 -0.01 -2.83
N TYR A 55 18.66 0.66 -1.69
CA TYR A 55 19.37 0.17 -0.52
C TYR A 55 18.74 -1.12 0.01
N LEU A 56 17.41 -1.17 0.16
CA LEU A 56 16.71 -2.38 0.64
C LEU A 56 16.90 -3.58 -0.30
N ASP A 57 16.91 -3.34 -1.61
CA ASP A 57 17.10 -4.37 -2.63
C ASP A 57 18.53 -4.94 -2.66
N GLN A 58 19.55 -4.08 -2.63
CA GLN A 58 20.94 -4.52 -2.73
C GLN A 58 21.52 -5.03 -1.42
N LEU A 59 20.99 -4.57 -0.30
CA LEU A 59 21.51 -4.83 1.02
C LEU A 59 20.38 -5.32 1.95
N PRO A 60 19.83 -6.51 1.69
CA PRO A 60 18.80 -7.07 2.54
C PRO A 60 19.38 -7.38 3.93
N ASN A 61 18.52 -7.22 4.95
CA ASN A 61 18.79 -7.54 6.34
C ASN A 61 20.04 -6.87 6.96
N GLN A 62 20.48 -5.71 6.45
CA GLN A 62 21.63 -5.03 7.04
C GLN A 62 21.33 -4.39 8.41
N ASN A 63 22.33 -4.45 9.29
CA ASN A 63 22.35 -3.70 10.53
C ASN A 63 22.37 -2.19 10.23
N GLY A 64 21.50 -1.44 10.92
CA GLY A 64 21.37 0.01 10.78
C GLY A 64 20.27 0.48 9.82
N MET A 65 19.57 -0.43 9.13
CA MET A 65 18.45 -0.08 8.24
C MET A 65 17.39 0.76 8.97
N LEU A 66 17.00 0.37 10.20
CA LEU A 66 16.04 1.12 10.99
C LEU A 66 16.49 2.55 11.26
N GLU A 67 17.75 2.76 11.65
CA GLU A 67 18.27 4.09 11.95
C GLU A 67 18.22 4.99 10.71
N LEU A 68 18.63 4.46 9.56
CA LEU A 68 18.55 5.17 8.28
C LEU A 68 17.09 5.48 7.89
N TRP A 69 16.20 4.49 8.04
CA TRP A 69 14.78 4.65 7.75
C TRP A 69 14.14 5.75 8.60
N LEU A 70 14.39 5.76 9.91
CA LEU A 70 13.85 6.81 10.79
C LEU A 70 14.40 8.20 10.44
N LYS A 71 15.68 8.31 10.05
CA LYS A 71 16.24 9.57 9.53
C LYS A 71 15.54 10.03 8.26
N ILE A 72 15.21 9.11 7.35
CA ILE A 72 14.46 9.43 6.13
C ILE A 72 13.07 9.95 6.48
N LEU A 73 12.35 9.28 7.40
CA LEU A 73 11.05 9.77 7.87
C LEU A 73 11.15 11.16 8.49
N ASP A 74 12.16 11.43 9.31
CA ASP A 74 12.38 12.76 9.90
C ASP A 74 12.65 13.85 8.85
N VAL A 75 13.34 13.50 7.76
CA VAL A 75 13.59 14.43 6.66
C VAL A 75 12.30 14.68 5.88
N LEU A 76 11.51 13.66 5.57
CA LEU A 76 10.24 13.80 4.86
C LEU A 76 9.19 14.57 5.68
N ASP A 77 9.12 14.33 6.98
CA ASP A 77 8.32 15.11 7.95
C ASP A 77 8.66 16.61 7.83
N ARG A 78 9.95 16.95 7.89
CA ARG A 78 10.42 18.34 7.72
C ARG A 78 10.09 18.93 6.35
N MET A 79 10.08 18.12 5.29
CA MET A 79 9.75 18.60 3.95
C MET A 79 8.29 19.01 3.86
N ILE A 80 7.36 18.15 4.30
CA ILE A 80 5.91 18.46 4.35
C ILE A 80 5.68 19.67 5.26
N ASN A 81 6.21 19.64 6.47
CA ASN A 81 5.99 20.68 7.48
C ASN A 81 6.79 21.97 7.26
N SER A 82 7.49 22.12 6.12
CA SER A 82 8.19 23.36 5.77
C SER A 82 7.24 24.48 5.30
N GLY A 83 5.95 24.16 5.05
CA GLY A 83 4.90 25.12 4.75
C GLY A 83 4.98 25.75 3.35
N GLN A 84 5.61 25.08 2.38
CA GLN A 84 6.01 25.66 1.09
C GLN A 84 5.87 24.66 -0.09
N GLY A 85 4.82 23.86 -0.15
CA GLY A 85 4.57 23.06 -1.35
C GLY A 85 3.40 22.08 -1.28
N ASP A 86 2.27 22.47 -1.87
CA ASP A 86 1.10 21.61 -2.10
C ASP A 86 1.50 20.30 -2.83
N SER A 87 2.46 20.36 -3.76
CA SER A 87 2.93 19.19 -4.50
C SER A 87 3.67 18.16 -3.62
N LEU A 88 4.26 18.57 -2.50
CA LEU A 88 4.90 17.63 -1.56
C LEU A 88 3.87 16.86 -0.74
N GLU A 89 2.72 17.48 -0.47
CA GLU A 89 1.61 16.86 0.27
C GLU A 89 0.97 15.69 -0.48
N GLU A 90 1.14 15.61 -1.80
CA GLU A 90 0.73 14.45 -2.59
C GLU A 90 1.89 13.48 -2.85
N ALA A 91 3.05 13.98 -3.27
CA ALA A 91 4.16 13.14 -3.71
C ALA A 91 4.80 12.32 -2.57
N ILE A 92 4.91 12.89 -1.37
CA ILE A 92 5.55 12.21 -0.23
C ILE A 92 4.66 11.08 0.30
N PRO A 93 3.35 11.27 0.59
CA PRO A 93 2.50 10.18 1.02
C PRO A 93 2.47 9.03 0.02
N GLU A 94 2.34 9.34 -1.28
CA GLU A 94 2.35 8.32 -2.33
C GLU A 94 3.66 7.53 -2.37
N SER A 95 4.80 8.22 -2.25
CA SER A 95 6.11 7.54 -2.17
C SER A 95 6.23 6.67 -0.92
N LEU A 96 5.70 7.13 0.21
CA LEU A 96 5.72 6.37 1.47
C LEU A 96 4.81 5.13 1.42
N LYS A 97 3.63 5.20 0.80
CA LYS A 97 2.78 4.01 0.56
C LYS A 97 3.58 2.91 -0.14
N ASN A 98 4.25 3.28 -1.22
CA ASN A 98 5.05 2.35 -2.01
C ASN A 98 6.22 1.76 -1.20
N ILE A 99 6.93 2.56 -0.40
CA ILE A 99 8.00 2.05 0.47
C ILE A 99 7.45 1.11 1.54
N LEU A 100 6.38 1.48 2.23
CA LEU A 100 5.79 0.67 3.29
C LEU A 100 5.32 -0.69 2.77
N LEU A 101 4.72 -0.73 1.58
CA LEU A 101 4.34 -1.97 0.91
C LEU A 101 5.56 -2.83 0.57
N VAL A 102 6.62 -2.25 -0.01
CA VAL A 102 7.87 -2.98 -0.28
C VAL A 102 8.52 -3.49 1.00
N MET A 103 8.51 -2.70 2.08
CA MET A 103 9.04 -3.13 3.37
C MET A 103 8.23 -4.27 3.99
N ALA A 104 6.90 -4.27 3.82
CA ALA A 104 6.05 -5.35 4.28
C ALA A 104 6.27 -6.63 3.47
N ASP A 105 6.28 -6.54 2.14
CA ASP A 105 6.52 -7.68 1.23
C ASP A 105 7.91 -8.29 1.43
N GLY A 106 8.92 -7.45 1.65
CA GLY A 106 10.29 -7.87 1.95
C GLY A 106 10.52 -8.38 3.38
N GLY A 107 9.50 -8.42 4.24
CA GLY A 107 9.63 -8.87 5.63
C GLY A 107 10.43 -7.94 6.55
N TYR A 108 10.62 -6.68 6.15
CA TYR A 108 11.26 -5.65 6.96
C TYR A 108 10.30 -5.04 7.98
N LEU A 109 9.02 -4.91 7.60
CA LEU A 109 7.98 -4.29 8.40
C LEU A 109 6.84 -5.29 8.62
N VAL A 110 6.89 -5.97 9.76
CA VAL A 110 5.96 -7.06 10.10
C VAL A 110 5.24 -6.74 11.42
N PRO A 111 3.92 -7.00 11.53
CA PRO A 111 3.19 -6.79 12.78
C PRO A 111 3.80 -7.56 13.96
N PRO A 112 3.84 -6.99 15.18
CA PRO A 112 4.38 -7.66 16.37
C PRO A 112 3.67 -8.98 16.72
N SER A 113 2.41 -9.12 16.30
CA SER A 113 1.62 -10.36 16.46
C SER A 113 2.12 -11.50 15.58
N GLN A 114 2.86 -11.20 14.51
CA GLN A 114 3.45 -12.18 13.60
C GLN A 114 4.94 -12.39 13.88
N ASP A 115 5.68 -11.31 14.12
CA ASP A 115 7.12 -11.37 14.44
C ASP A 115 7.50 -10.29 15.48
N THR A 116 7.80 -10.73 16.69
CA THR A 116 8.22 -9.86 17.80
C THR A 116 9.60 -9.23 17.57
N THR A 117 10.45 -9.83 16.75
CA THR A 117 11.77 -9.26 16.43
C THR A 117 11.67 -7.99 15.58
N LYS A 118 10.53 -7.78 14.92
CA LYS A 118 10.22 -6.61 14.08
C LYS A 118 9.43 -5.53 14.81
N GLU A 119 9.07 -5.77 16.07
CA GLU A 119 8.23 -4.86 16.86
C GLU A 119 8.78 -3.43 16.91
N LEU A 120 10.10 -3.29 17.09
CA LEU A 120 10.75 -1.97 17.15
C LEU A 120 10.58 -1.18 15.84
N VAL A 121 10.85 -1.82 14.70
CA VAL A 121 10.67 -1.21 13.36
C VAL A 121 9.21 -0.82 13.15
N TRP A 122 8.28 -1.72 13.50
CA TRP A 122 6.84 -1.50 13.36
C TRP A 122 6.37 -0.28 14.16
N ASN A 123 6.66 -0.28 15.46
CA ASN A 123 6.18 0.75 16.38
C ASN A 123 6.81 2.12 16.09
N GLU A 124 8.12 2.18 15.83
CA GLU A 124 8.77 3.47 15.51
C GLU A 124 8.33 3.99 14.13
N THR A 125 8.12 3.13 13.14
CA THR A 125 7.57 3.57 11.84
C THR A 125 6.17 4.17 12.00
N LYS A 126 5.25 3.46 12.68
CA LYS A 126 3.89 3.96 12.96
C LYS A 126 3.94 5.29 13.70
N LYS A 127 4.70 5.36 14.79
CA LYS A 127 4.85 6.56 15.63
C LYS A 127 5.38 7.78 14.87
N ARG A 128 6.34 7.61 13.94
CA ARG A 128 6.85 8.73 13.15
C ARG A 128 5.84 9.19 12.12
N LEU A 129 5.19 8.26 11.41
CA LEU A 129 4.15 8.60 10.44
C LEU A 129 2.96 9.29 11.11
N ASP A 130 2.56 8.86 12.31
CA ASP A 130 1.44 9.47 13.05
C ASP A 130 1.63 10.98 13.32
N ARG A 131 2.86 11.50 13.26
CA ARG A 131 3.15 12.92 13.48
C ARG A 131 2.81 13.81 12.29
N PHE A 132 2.87 13.29 11.06
CA PHE A 132 2.72 14.10 9.85
C PHE A 132 1.77 13.48 8.80
N LEU A 133 1.43 12.21 8.92
CA LEU A 133 0.50 11.44 8.07
C LEU A 133 -0.28 10.39 8.90
N PRO A 134 -1.19 10.82 9.80
CA PRO A 134 -1.82 9.97 10.83
C PRO A 134 -2.73 8.85 10.32
N ASP A 135 -3.18 8.93 9.07
CA ASP A 135 -4.07 7.93 8.48
C ASP A 135 -3.35 6.96 7.55
N LEU A 136 -2.14 7.32 7.09
CA LEU A 136 -1.37 6.55 6.11
C LEU A 136 -1.07 5.13 6.60
N PHE A 137 -0.61 5.00 7.85
CA PHE A 137 -0.25 3.67 8.37
C PHE A 137 -1.48 2.76 8.51
N LYS A 138 -2.63 3.31 8.89
CA LYS A 138 -3.90 2.57 9.03
C LYS A 138 -4.49 2.19 7.67
N GLU A 139 -4.31 3.05 6.67
CA GLU A 139 -4.72 2.78 5.29
C GLU A 139 -3.99 1.55 4.73
N ILE A 140 -2.68 1.44 4.98
CA ILE A 140 -1.86 0.33 4.48
C ILE A 140 -2.00 -0.92 5.35
N PHE A 141 -2.11 -0.75 6.67
CA PHE A 141 -2.20 -1.84 7.64
C PHE A 141 -3.46 -1.73 8.50
N PRO A 142 -4.64 -2.07 7.95
CA PRO A 142 -5.88 -2.02 8.72
C PRO A 142 -5.82 -2.97 9.90
N GLU A 143 -6.15 -2.46 11.09
CA GLU A 143 -6.38 -3.31 12.25
C GLU A 143 -7.59 -4.19 11.93
N LYS A 144 -7.39 -5.51 11.84
CA LYS A 144 -8.50 -6.45 11.68
C LYS A 144 -9.46 -6.20 12.84
N PRO A 145 -10.76 -5.95 12.58
CA PRO A 145 -11.73 -5.97 13.65
C PRO A 145 -11.60 -7.32 14.36
N ASN A 146 -11.39 -7.30 15.68
CA ASN A 146 -11.57 -8.47 16.49
C ASN A 146 -13.04 -8.87 16.33
N GLU A 147 -13.35 -9.78 15.41
CA GLU A 147 -14.65 -10.46 15.42
C GLU A 147 -14.76 -11.11 16.81
N PRO A 148 -15.74 -10.74 17.64
CA PRO A 148 -15.99 -11.48 18.86
C PRO A 148 -16.30 -12.90 18.44
N SER A 149 -15.42 -13.83 18.84
CA SER A 149 -15.62 -15.26 18.68
C SER A 149 -16.92 -15.60 19.40
N THR A 150 -18.02 -15.70 18.65
CA THR A 150 -19.27 -16.26 19.19
C THR A 150 -18.95 -17.68 19.61
N PRO A 151 -19.11 -18.04 20.90
CA PRO A 151 -18.84 -19.39 21.33
C PRO A 151 -19.87 -20.32 20.69
N ASN A 152 -19.34 -21.37 20.06
CA ASN A 152 -19.99 -22.61 19.66
C ASN A 152 -21.32 -22.89 20.41
N SER A 153 -22.44 -22.80 19.69
CA SER A 153 -23.65 -23.55 20.04
C SER A 153 -23.74 -24.74 19.09
N ALA A 154 -23.07 -25.82 19.46
CA ALA A 154 -23.42 -27.14 18.99
C ALA A 154 -24.75 -27.55 19.66
N VAL A 155 -25.86 -27.46 18.94
CA VAL A 155 -27.07 -28.25 19.22
C VAL A 155 -27.66 -28.76 17.89
N THR A 156 -27.19 -29.96 17.54
CA THR A 156 -28.02 -31.14 17.24
C THR A 156 -29.25 -30.95 16.33
N SER A 157 -29.16 -31.45 15.10
CA SER A 157 -30.34 -31.89 14.33
C SER A 157 -31.12 -32.96 15.11
N PRO A 158 -32.45 -32.97 15.00
CA PRO A 158 -33.06 -34.12 14.33
C PRO A 158 -34.23 -33.72 13.41
N SER A 159 -34.34 -34.42 12.29
CA SER A 159 -35.60 -34.67 11.57
C SER A 159 -36.03 -36.10 11.96
N PRO A 160 -37.33 -36.45 12.13
CA PRO A 160 -38.20 -36.67 10.97
C PRO A 160 -39.73 -36.42 11.13
N SER A 161 -40.36 -36.09 10.01
CA SER A 161 -41.67 -36.54 9.47
C SER A 161 -43.05 -36.14 10.06
N THR A 162 -43.82 -35.48 9.18
CA THR A 162 -45.23 -35.72 8.76
C THR A 162 -46.38 -35.35 9.69
N GLN A 163 -47.23 -34.41 9.25
CA GLN A 163 -48.68 -34.63 9.06
C GLN A 163 -49.32 -33.56 8.14
N GLU A 164 -50.07 -34.07 7.17
CA GLU A 164 -50.93 -33.39 6.20
C GLU A 164 -52.06 -32.60 6.87
N HIS A 165 -52.48 -31.49 6.27
CA HIS A 165 -53.90 -31.28 6.00
C HIS A 165 -54.14 -30.22 4.90
N THR A 166 -54.73 -30.74 3.83
CA THR A 166 -55.48 -30.18 2.71
C THR A 166 -56.28 -28.91 3.02
N ASN A 167 -56.29 -27.94 2.10
CA ASN A 167 -57.56 -27.53 1.49
C ASN A 167 -57.36 -26.86 0.11
N ASP A 168 -58.07 -27.42 -0.87
CA ASP A 168 -58.30 -26.98 -2.24
C ASP A 168 -59.13 -25.69 -2.35
N GLN A 169 -58.80 -24.84 -3.33
CA GLN A 169 -59.70 -24.34 -4.41
C GLN A 169 -58.92 -23.34 -5.28
N GLN A 170 -58.44 -23.70 -6.48
CA GLN A 170 -59.15 -23.92 -7.75
C GLN A 170 -59.57 -22.61 -8.45
N SER A 171 -58.89 -22.33 -9.57
CA SER A 171 -59.40 -21.83 -10.87
C SER A 171 -58.19 -21.77 -11.82
N ARG A 172 -57.90 -22.83 -12.60
CA ARG A 172 -58.36 -23.08 -14.00
C ARG A 172 -57.79 -22.07 -15.00
N GLU A 173 -56.80 -22.50 -15.78
CA GLU A 173 -56.91 -22.97 -17.20
C GLU A 173 -57.02 -21.74 -18.14
N ASP A 174 -56.33 -21.61 -19.26
CA ASP A 174 -55.86 -22.52 -20.30
C ASP A 174 -54.93 -21.64 -21.19
N GLY A 175 -53.90 -22.03 -21.93
CA GLY A 175 -53.48 -23.30 -22.51
C GLY A 175 -52.63 -22.96 -23.75
N THR A 176 -51.93 -23.97 -24.26
CA THR A 176 -51.43 -24.08 -25.65
C THR A 176 -50.01 -23.56 -25.97
N ALA A 177 -49.03 -24.46 -25.75
CA ALA A 177 -47.90 -24.70 -26.66
C ALA A 177 -48.43 -25.34 -27.99
N PRO A 178 -47.65 -25.66 -29.06
CA PRO A 178 -46.18 -25.79 -29.14
C PRO A 178 -45.54 -25.35 -30.48
N GLY A 179 -44.20 -25.43 -30.58
CA GLY A 179 -43.52 -25.45 -31.88
C GLY A 179 -42.03 -25.10 -31.85
N THR A 180 -41.18 -26.12 -31.88
CA THR A 180 -39.79 -26.12 -32.43
C THR A 180 -39.87 -26.71 -33.85
N PRO A 181 -38.86 -26.69 -34.76
CA PRO A 181 -37.44 -26.30 -34.64
C PRO A 181 -36.85 -25.54 -35.88
N GLU A 182 -35.50 -25.49 -35.95
CA GLU A 182 -34.61 -25.42 -37.14
C GLU A 182 -33.92 -24.10 -37.58
N ASP A 183 -32.60 -24.14 -37.40
CA ASP A 183 -31.49 -23.84 -38.35
C ASP A 183 -31.52 -22.64 -39.30
N ALA A 184 -30.48 -21.80 -39.22
CA ALA A 184 -29.73 -21.35 -40.41
C ALA A 184 -28.32 -20.81 -40.07
N LYS A 185 -27.36 -21.56 -40.60
CA LYS A 185 -25.92 -21.35 -40.82
C LYS A 185 -25.62 -20.20 -41.80
N ASN A 186 -24.57 -19.40 -41.55
CA ASN A 186 -23.56 -19.01 -42.57
C ASN A 186 -22.35 -18.31 -41.89
N THR A 187 -21.09 -18.81 -41.89
CA THR A 187 -20.02 -18.75 -42.94
C THR A 187 -19.80 -17.34 -43.52
N ASN A 188 -18.62 -16.77 -43.76
CA ASN A 188 -17.20 -17.18 -43.66
C ASN A 188 -16.28 -15.94 -43.93
N GLU A 189 -14.97 -16.11 -43.69
CA GLU A 189 -13.79 -15.56 -44.44
C GLU A 189 -13.43 -14.05 -44.37
N GLN A 190 -12.24 -13.67 -43.83
CA GLN A 190 -10.88 -13.57 -44.48
C GLN A 190 -10.77 -12.37 -45.45
N GLN A 191 -9.73 -11.54 -45.55
CA GLN A 191 -8.27 -11.72 -45.65
C GLN A 191 -7.69 -10.27 -45.62
N GLY A 192 -6.54 -9.96 -45.03
CA GLY A 192 -5.27 -9.97 -45.76
C GLY A 192 -4.41 -8.75 -45.39
N ASP A 193 -3.24 -9.03 -44.84
CA ASP A 193 -2.16 -8.08 -44.58
C ASP A 193 -0.94 -8.61 -45.36
N ASP A 194 -0.36 -7.76 -46.20
CA ASP A 194 0.78 -8.01 -47.09
C ASP A 194 1.43 -6.64 -47.35
N PRO A 195 2.72 -6.55 -47.68
CA PRO A 195 3.90 -6.90 -46.89
C PRO A 195 4.83 -5.69 -46.63
#